data_AF-A0A267DKP4-F1
#
_entry.id   AF-A0A267DKP4-F1
#
_cell.length_a   1.000
_cell.length_b   1.000
_cell.length_c   1.000
_cell.angle_alpha   90.00
_cell.angle_beta   90.00
_cell.angle_gamma   90.00
#
_symmetry.space_group_name_H-M   'P 1'
#
loop_
_entity.id
_entity.type
_entity.pdbx_description
1 polymer ?
#
loop_
_entity_poly.entity_id
_entity_poly.type
_entity_poly.pdbx_seq_one_letter_code
_entity_poly.pdbx_strand_id
1 'polypeptide(L)'
;AVEHQYDFVIVGGGIAGVTCAETLAALEPDARVLIVSASPVVKAVTNLRPVTKLLEEFDVEERPLAEFQRQQRQRSGCGSVSVLHASCTGFNAETRQLRASLANPEPSAAGEAAEVRIGYGELCLCTGASPKLIPQARQHPDLVVGIRDTETVADLSKKLSTCRRVLVVGNGGIATELVYELRNVDVVWAVRQDSIGAVFFDAGAAQFLLPSLARPGGARVDKPGVTKHRRFQLAEDSAPPPLKQQRQQEQQQMRQQFPGSALGPDWSSGFKLSGCVGASSRSAETPTSTATPASAPTSAPTSAPTSAPTSAATLTSAPTSALPSAPTLTPTSASTPAPSSTSASAPTAAPAAIAATSAGDAAETRIIYSVEVVSLLSPKEAVELLPTDTTALTDSWPVFAALSNGELLGVDLIVSATGVTPTALLADGGVGPALDAEGAVAVDRGMRSSLAHVFAAGDACGCAGWSSDGETSSAAEETRLWFQMRLWSQARQTGSFAARCMSAARRGESPPPLDIGFELFTHVTRFFSYKIVLLGLYNAQGLASGEYEALLRVTPGVEYVKCVMRNGRMQGCVLIGETDLEETFENLILNQLDLSQFGEHLLDPGVDIDDYFD
;
A
#
# COMPACT_ATOMS: atom_id res chain seq x y z
N ALA A 1 -31.26 -22.24 14.43
CA ALA A 1 -31.84 -22.23 13.07
C ALA A 1 -31.11 -21.19 12.24
N VAL A 2 -31.03 -21.34 10.91
CA VAL A 2 -30.52 -20.28 10.01
C VAL A 2 -31.52 -19.15 10.02
N GLU A 3 -31.07 -17.94 10.35
CA GLU A 3 -31.97 -16.77 10.44
C GLU A 3 -32.13 -16.11 9.06
N HIS A 4 -31.08 -16.15 8.24
CA HIS A 4 -31.07 -15.53 6.91
C HIS A 4 -30.28 -16.37 5.90
N GLN A 5 -30.83 -16.60 4.70
CA GLN A 5 -30.17 -17.29 3.59
C GLN A 5 -29.80 -16.30 2.48
N TYR A 6 -28.57 -16.38 1.99
CA TYR A 6 -28.06 -15.62 0.86
C TYR A 6 -27.46 -16.55 -0.19
N ASP A 7 -27.38 -16.07 -1.42
CA ASP A 7 -26.73 -16.81 -2.49
C ASP A 7 -25.22 -16.67 -2.41
N PHE A 8 -24.77 -15.44 -2.13
CA PHE A 8 -23.38 -15.09 -2.01
C PHE A 8 -23.15 -14.33 -0.71
N VAL A 9 -22.15 -14.75 0.05
CA VAL A 9 -21.69 -14.05 1.25
C VAL A 9 -20.23 -13.69 1.10
N ILE A 10 -19.88 -12.43 1.35
CA ILE A 10 -18.53 -11.89 1.28
C ILE A 10 -18.15 -11.41 2.68
N VAL A 11 -17.03 -11.91 3.21
CA VAL A 11 -16.53 -11.50 4.52
C VAL A 11 -15.40 -10.51 4.34
N GLY A 12 -15.66 -9.24 4.67
CA GLY A 12 -14.72 -8.13 4.55
C GLY A 12 -15.24 -7.01 3.64
N GLY A 13 -15.31 -5.79 4.18
CA GLY A 13 -15.73 -4.57 3.47
C GLY A 13 -14.58 -3.80 2.79
N GLY A 14 -13.43 -4.44 2.57
CA GLY A 14 -12.29 -3.84 1.85
C GLY A 14 -12.48 -3.86 0.32
N ILE A 15 -11.47 -3.38 -0.42
CA ILE A 15 -11.50 -3.26 -1.89
C ILE A 15 -11.91 -4.57 -2.57
N ALA A 16 -11.29 -5.70 -2.19
CA ALA A 16 -11.60 -7.00 -2.78
C ALA A 16 -13.06 -7.42 -2.54
N GLY A 17 -13.55 -7.25 -1.31
CA GLY A 17 -14.91 -7.66 -0.96
C GLY A 17 -15.98 -6.78 -1.59
N VAL A 18 -15.77 -5.46 -1.63
CA VAL A 18 -16.68 -4.53 -2.31
C VAL A 18 -16.69 -4.79 -3.81
N THR A 19 -15.52 -4.94 -4.43
CA THR A 19 -15.42 -5.24 -5.87
C THR A 19 -16.09 -6.58 -6.20
N CYS A 20 -15.90 -7.60 -5.37
CA CYS A 20 -16.55 -8.91 -5.51
C CYS A 20 -18.08 -8.78 -5.45
N ALA A 21 -18.61 -8.10 -4.44
CA ALA A 21 -20.05 -7.91 -4.28
C ALA A 21 -20.67 -7.10 -5.43
N GLU A 22 -20.04 -6.01 -5.87
CA GLU A 22 -20.51 -5.21 -7.00
C GLU A 22 -20.45 -5.99 -8.32
N THR A 23 -19.41 -6.79 -8.52
CA THR A 23 -19.29 -7.66 -9.70
C THR A 23 -20.37 -8.74 -9.70
N LEU A 24 -20.60 -9.41 -8.57
CA LEU A 24 -21.69 -10.39 -8.42
C LEU A 24 -23.06 -9.77 -8.68
N ALA A 25 -23.33 -8.58 -8.14
CA ALA A 25 -24.60 -7.89 -8.35
C ALA A 25 -24.84 -7.52 -9.83
N ALA A 26 -23.77 -7.30 -10.60
CA ALA A 26 -23.86 -7.07 -12.05
C ALA A 26 -24.04 -8.39 -12.85
N LEU A 27 -23.37 -9.47 -12.45
CA LEU A 27 -23.42 -10.77 -13.12
C LEU A 27 -24.70 -11.56 -12.80
N GLU A 28 -25.23 -11.39 -11.60
CA GLU A 28 -26.36 -12.14 -11.04
C GLU A 28 -27.41 -11.17 -10.46
N PRO A 29 -28.19 -10.45 -11.30
CA PRO A 29 -29.10 -9.41 -10.83
C PRO A 29 -30.22 -9.92 -9.90
N ASP A 30 -30.59 -11.20 -9.98
CA ASP A 30 -31.61 -11.80 -9.13
C ASP A 30 -31.04 -12.38 -7.82
N ALA A 31 -29.72 -12.36 -7.66
CA ALA A 31 -29.08 -12.95 -6.49
C ALA A 31 -29.12 -12.04 -5.25
N ARG A 32 -29.15 -12.69 -4.09
CA ARG A 32 -28.97 -12.05 -2.79
C ARG A 32 -27.51 -12.09 -2.39
N VAL A 33 -26.89 -10.91 -2.37
CA VAL A 33 -25.47 -10.73 -2.03
C VAL A 33 -25.37 -10.06 -0.67
N LEU A 34 -24.59 -10.63 0.25
CA LEU A 34 -24.32 -10.04 1.56
C LEU A 34 -22.83 -9.74 1.74
N ILE A 35 -22.51 -8.51 2.16
CA ILE A 35 -21.20 -8.18 2.72
C ILE A 35 -21.31 -8.20 4.25
N VAL A 36 -20.45 -8.96 4.92
CA VAL A 36 -20.26 -8.91 6.37
C VAL A 36 -18.98 -8.13 6.66
N SER A 37 -19.10 -6.97 7.30
CA SER A 37 -17.98 -6.07 7.60
C SER A 37 -17.87 -5.82 9.10
N ALA A 38 -16.67 -6.02 9.66
CA ALA A 38 -16.36 -5.63 11.03
C ALA A 38 -16.24 -4.10 11.20
N SER A 39 -15.89 -3.40 10.11
CA SER A 39 -15.76 -1.94 10.08
C SER A 39 -17.10 -1.26 9.74
N PRO A 40 -17.40 -0.08 10.31
CA PRO A 40 -18.59 0.71 9.99
C PRO A 40 -18.55 1.41 8.63
N VAL A 41 -17.48 1.21 7.85
CA VAL A 41 -17.32 1.72 6.49
C VAL A 41 -16.86 0.62 5.54
N VAL A 42 -17.19 0.75 4.26
CA VAL A 42 -16.61 -0.03 3.17
C VAL A 42 -15.62 0.80 2.37
N LYS A 43 -14.71 0.14 1.64
CA LYS A 43 -13.74 0.76 0.72
C LYS A 43 -14.17 0.53 -0.72
N ALA A 44 -14.79 1.54 -1.33
CA ALA A 44 -15.25 1.48 -2.71
C ALA A 44 -14.18 2.05 -3.66
N VAL A 45 -14.00 1.39 -4.81
CA VAL A 45 -13.17 1.91 -5.90
C VAL A 45 -13.97 2.95 -6.68
N THR A 46 -13.37 4.11 -6.93
CA THR A 46 -13.97 5.20 -7.72
C THR A 46 -12.96 5.77 -8.71
N ASN A 47 -13.44 6.54 -9.68
CA ASN A 47 -12.61 7.20 -10.68
C ASN A 47 -11.60 6.26 -11.36
N LEU A 48 -12.03 5.03 -11.67
CA LEU A 48 -11.21 4.05 -12.37
C LEU A 48 -10.84 4.58 -13.75
N ARG A 49 -9.53 4.69 -14.01
CA ARG A 49 -8.95 5.18 -15.26
C ARG A 49 -7.99 4.12 -15.79
N PRO A 50 -8.23 3.59 -17.00
CA PRO A 50 -7.21 2.81 -17.69
C PRO A 50 -6.07 3.75 -18.07
N VAL A 51 -4.83 3.40 -17.68
CA VAL A 51 -3.59 4.06 -18.13
C VAL A 51 -3.09 3.37 -19.38
N THR A 52 -3.18 2.04 -19.40
CA THR A 52 -2.89 1.16 -20.53
C THR A 52 -4.00 0.11 -20.64
N LYS A 53 -3.80 -0.98 -21.38
CA LYS A 53 -4.75 -2.08 -21.47
C LYS A 53 -4.90 -2.82 -20.13
N LEU A 54 -3.80 -2.98 -19.37
CA LEU A 54 -3.78 -3.73 -18.10
C LEU A 54 -3.46 -2.88 -16.85
N LEU A 55 -2.87 -1.69 -17.00
CA LEU A 55 -2.59 -0.77 -15.90
C LEU A 55 -3.79 0.14 -15.64
N GLU A 56 -4.30 0.11 -14.41
CA GLU A 56 -5.40 0.97 -13.96
C GLU A 56 -4.95 1.87 -12.81
N GLU A 57 -5.39 3.12 -12.82
CA GLU A 57 -5.34 4.03 -11.68
C GLU A 57 -6.76 4.24 -11.14
N PHE A 58 -6.92 4.33 -9.81
CA PHE A 58 -8.21 4.58 -9.20
C PHE A 58 -8.09 5.18 -7.81
N ASP A 59 -9.18 5.82 -7.39
CA ASP A 59 -9.35 6.33 -6.04
C ASP A 59 -10.01 5.28 -5.15
N VAL A 60 -9.71 5.33 -3.85
CA VAL A 60 -10.38 4.52 -2.83
C VAL A 60 -11.16 5.44 -1.91
N GLU A 61 -12.48 5.25 -1.89
CA GLU A 61 -13.41 6.03 -1.07
C GLU A 61 -13.95 5.21 0.10
N GLU A 62 -13.91 5.78 1.30
CA GLU A 62 -14.63 5.23 2.45
C GLU A 62 -16.10 5.65 2.41
N ARG A 63 -17.00 4.67 2.44
CA ARG A 63 -18.45 4.91 2.50
C ARG A 63 -19.06 4.25 3.73
N PRO A 64 -19.89 4.96 4.52
CA PRO A 64 -20.69 4.33 5.57
C PRO A 64 -21.55 3.19 5.01
N LEU A 65 -21.69 2.09 5.76
CA LEU A 65 -22.39 0.88 5.28
C LEU A 65 -23.83 1.18 4.79
N ALA A 66 -24.56 2.03 5.52
CA ALA A 66 -25.94 2.40 5.21
C ALA A 66 -26.05 3.22 3.92
N GLU A 67 -25.05 4.06 3.61
CA GLU A 67 -25.01 4.85 2.38
C GLU A 67 -24.69 3.97 1.19
N PHE A 68 -23.67 3.11 1.32
CA PHE A 68 -23.32 2.14 0.29
C PHE A 68 -24.51 1.24 -0.06
N GLN A 69 -25.19 0.67 0.93
CA GLN A 69 -26.37 -0.17 0.69
C GLN A 69 -27.50 0.60 0.00
N ARG A 70 -27.74 1.86 0.36
CA ARG A 70 -28.76 2.70 -0.29
C ARG A 70 -28.42 2.95 -1.75
N GLN A 71 -27.14 3.24 -2.04
CA GLN A 71 -26.65 3.46 -3.39
C GLN A 71 -26.79 2.21 -4.27
N GLN A 72 -26.44 1.03 -3.75
CA GLN A 72 -26.61 -0.23 -4.50
C GLN A 72 -28.09 -0.51 -4.80
N ARG A 73 -29.02 -0.22 -3.87
CA ARG A 73 -30.47 -0.36 -4.12
C ARG A 73 -31.02 0.59 -5.17
N GLN A 74 -30.41 1.75 -5.35
CA GLN A 74 -30.84 2.74 -6.35
C GLN A 74 -30.26 2.44 -7.74
N ARG A 75 -29.26 1.57 -7.83
CA ARG A 75 -28.57 1.25 -9.07
C ARG A 75 -29.45 0.29 -9.91
N SER A 76 -30.06 0.82 -10.96
CA SER A 76 -30.92 0.03 -11.86
C SER A 76 -30.10 -1.07 -12.54
N GLY A 77 -30.65 -2.30 -12.56
CA GLY A 77 -30.00 -3.45 -13.21
C GLY A 77 -28.94 -4.17 -12.38
N CYS A 78 -28.69 -3.77 -11.13
CA CYS A 78 -27.84 -4.51 -10.20
C CYS A 78 -28.68 -5.25 -9.15
N GLY A 79 -28.21 -6.43 -8.74
CA GLY A 79 -28.87 -7.25 -7.72
C GLY A 79 -28.81 -6.68 -6.31
N SER A 80 -29.54 -7.34 -5.40
CA SER A 80 -29.70 -6.87 -4.02
C SER A 80 -28.43 -7.07 -3.18
N VAL A 81 -27.57 -6.05 -3.11
CA VAL A 81 -26.44 -6.02 -2.18
C VAL A 81 -26.90 -5.51 -0.81
N SER A 82 -26.76 -6.37 0.20
CA SER A 82 -26.98 -6.02 1.61
C SER A 82 -25.65 -5.99 2.35
N VAL A 83 -25.57 -5.22 3.42
CA VAL A 83 -24.39 -5.10 4.26
C VAL A 83 -24.77 -5.30 5.72
N LEU A 84 -23.99 -6.10 6.44
CA LEU A 84 -24.13 -6.36 7.86
C LEU A 84 -22.90 -5.86 8.61
N HIS A 85 -23.11 -4.98 9.60
CA HIS A 85 -22.05 -4.56 10.52
C HIS A 85 -21.85 -5.62 11.60
N ALA A 86 -20.94 -6.56 11.35
CA ALA A 86 -20.67 -7.67 12.24
C ALA A 86 -19.26 -8.22 12.03
N SER A 87 -18.69 -8.77 13.09
CA SER A 87 -17.43 -9.51 13.04
C SER A 87 -17.72 -10.98 12.82
N CYS A 88 -17.19 -11.57 11.74
CA CYS A 88 -17.29 -13.00 11.51
C CYS A 88 -16.52 -13.76 12.62
N THR A 89 -17.21 -14.66 13.33
CA THR A 89 -16.66 -15.46 14.43
C THR A 89 -16.31 -16.88 14.01
N GLY A 90 -16.85 -17.36 12.89
CA GLY A 90 -16.57 -18.67 12.33
C GLY A 90 -17.49 -19.02 11.18
N PHE A 91 -17.20 -20.10 10.47
CA PHE A 91 -18.07 -20.64 9.42
C PHE A 91 -17.93 -22.16 9.34
N ASN A 92 -18.92 -22.81 8.76
CA ASN A 92 -18.94 -24.23 8.50
C ASN A 92 -19.24 -24.47 7.01
N ALA A 93 -18.29 -25.06 6.30
CA ALA A 93 -18.37 -25.32 4.86
C ALA A 93 -19.39 -26.42 4.50
N GLU A 94 -19.53 -27.45 5.35
CA GLU A 94 -20.43 -28.58 5.10
C GLU A 94 -21.90 -28.17 5.19
N THR A 95 -22.24 -27.42 6.24
CA THR A 95 -23.60 -26.91 6.49
C THR A 95 -23.87 -25.58 5.78
N ARG A 96 -22.84 -24.98 5.18
CA ARG A 96 -22.85 -23.66 4.53
C ARG A 96 -23.43 -22.56 5.41
N GLN A 97 -22.92 -22.46 6.64
CA GLN A 97 -23.33 -21.46 7.62
C GLN A 97 -22.15 -20.60 8.06
N LEU A 98 -22.38 -19.30 8.15
CA LEU A 98 -21.49 -18.29 8.72
C LEU A 98 -22.06 -17.85 10.06
N ARG A 99 -21.19 -17.66 11.06
CA ARG A 99 -21.53 -17.02 12.33
C ARG A 99 -20.86 -15.66 12.43
N ALA A 100 -21.61 -14.68 12.90
CA ALA A 100 -21.12 -13.34 13.07
C ALA A 100 -21.67 -12.72 14.36
N SER A 101 -20.82 -11.98 15.07
CA SER A 101 -21.20 -11.18 16.22
C SER A 101 -21.54 -9.76 15.77
N LEU A 102 -22.76 -9.31 16.05
CA LEU A 102 -23.22 -7.97 15.69
C LEU A 102 -22.40 -6.89 16.42
N ALA A 103 -22.03 -5.83 15.71
CA ALA A 103 -21.27 -4.72 16.32
C ALA A 103 -22.11 -3.95 17.36
N ASN A 104 -23.40 -3.73 17.07
CA ASN A 104 -24.34 -3.06 17.97
C ASN A 104 -25.54 -3.98 18.20
N PRO A 105 -25.44 -4.98 19.09
CA PRO A 105 -26.57 -5.83 19.40
C PRO A 105 -27.64 -5.04 20.16
N GLU A 106 -28.91 -5.24 19.82
CA GLU A 106 -30.02 -4.80 20.66
C GLU A 106 -29.85 -5.41 22.07
N PRO A 107 -30.16 -4.68 23.17
CA PRO A 107 -29.98 -5.20 24.51
C PRO A 107 -30.79 -6.49 24.71
N SER A 108 -30.11 -7.63 24.82
CA SER A 108 -30.76 -8.90 25.16
C SER A 108 -30.88 -9.02 26.68
N ALA A 109 -31.98 -9.61 27.16
CA ALA A 109 -32.19 -9.85 28.60
C ALA A 109 -31.18 -10.83 29.22
N ALA A 110 -30.33 -11.48 28.40
CA ALA A 110 -29.41 -12.54 28.82
C ALA A 110 -27.93 -12.13 28.83
N GLY A 111 -27.57 -10.92 28.38
CA GLY A 111 -26.17 -10.44 28.40
C GLY A 111 -25.21 -11.20 27.47
N GLU A 112 -25.70 -12.14 26.65
CA GLU A 112 -24.91 -12.81 25.61
C GLU A 112 -24.78 -11.91 24.37
N ALA A 113 -23.59 -11.90 23.76
CA ALA A 113 -23.37 -11.25 22.48
C ALA A 113 -24.30 -11.89 21.44
N ALA A 114 -25.13 -11.08 20.76
CA ALA A 114 -26.04 -11.58 19.75
C ALA A 114 -25.23 -12.13 18.55
N GLU A 115 -25.03 -13.44 18.53
CA GLU A 115 -24.43 -14.16 17.41
C GLU A 115 -25.54 -14.51 16.41
N VAL A 116 -25.37 -14.07 15.16
CA VAL A 116 -26.29 -14.32 14.05
C VAL A 116 -25.77 -15.45 13.18
N ARG A 117 -26.66 -16.32 12.72
CA ARG A 117 -26.35 -17.41 11.78
C ARG A 117 -26.87 -17.11 10.39
N ILE A 118 -25.96 -17.08 9.42
CA ILE A 118 -26.22 -16.72 8.02
C ILE A 118 -25.92 -17.92 7.14
N GLY A 119 -26.88 -18.40 6.37
CA GLY A 119 -26.66 -19.42 5.35
C GLY A 119 -26.16 -18.81 4.04
N TYR A 120 -25.26 -19.51 3.34
CA TYR A 120 -24.70 -19.06 2.06
C TYR A 120 -24.79 -20.15 0.97
N GLY A 121 -24.87 -19.73 -0.29
CA GLY A 121 -24.64 -20.59 -1.44
C GLY A 121 -23.14 -20.77 -1.68
N GLU A 122 -22.45 -19.66 -1.91
CA GLU A 122 -21.00 -19.54 -2.04
C GLU A 122 -20.46 -18.45 -1.07
N LEU A 123 -19.30 -18.70 -0.45
CA LEU A 123 -18.65 -17.81 0.50
C LEU A 123 -17.32 -17.28 -0.05
N CYS A 124 -17.08 -15.97 0.01
CA CYS A 124 -15.79 -15.35 -0.34
C CYS A 124 -15.12 -14.72 0.88
N LEU A 125 -13.95 -15.23 1.25
CA LEU A 125 -13.11 -14.68 2.32
C LEU A 125 -12.28 -13.52 1.77
N CYS A 126 -12.68 -12.29 2.10
CA CYS A 126 -12.02 -11.03 1.72
C CYS A 126 -11.49 -10.28 2.96
N THR A 127 -11.02 -11.03 3.95
CA THR A 127 -10.62 -10.57 5.29
C THR A 127 -9.36 -9.72 5.33
N GLY A 128 -8.65 -9.62 4.22
CA GLY A 128 -7.44 -8.82 4.10
C GLY A 128 -6.27 -9.40 4.91
N ALA A 129 -5.52 -8.50 5.55
CA ALA A 129 -4.28 -8.80 6.26
C ALA A 129 -4.06 -7.78 7.39
N SER A 130 -3.31 -8.18 8.41
CA SER A 130 -2.95 -7.38 9.58
C SER A 130 -1.47 -6.95 9.53
N PRO A 131 -1.08 -5.82 10.15
CA PRO A 131 0.33 -5.42 10.19
C PRO A 131 1.21 -6.49 10.84
N LYS A 132 2.34 -6.79 10.20
CA LYS A 132 3.41 -7.61 10.77
C LYS A 132 4.28 -6.70 11.63
N LEU A 133 4.05 -6.73 12.95
CA LEU A 133 4.85 -5.97 13.90
C LEU A 133 6.19 -6.65 14.14
N ILE A 134 7.20 -5.85 14.49
CA ILE A 134 8.47 -6.37 15.03
C ILE A 134 8.19 -7.23 16.28
N PRO A 135 8.94 -8.33 16.50
CA PRO A 135 8.67 -9.27 17.60
C PRO A 135 8.57 -8.60 18.98
N GLN A 136 9.35 -7.55 19.20
CA GLN A 136 9.45 -6.80 20.44
C GLN A 136 8.20 -5.94 20.75
N ALA A 137 7.33 -5.71 19.76
CA ALA A 137 6.14 -4.87 19.90
C ALA A 137 5.20 -5.34 21.02
N ARG A 138 5.12 -6.66 21.27
CA ARG A 138 4.24 -7.24 22.29
C ARG A 138 4.55 -6.76 23.71
N GLN A 139 5.80 -6.39 23.98
CA GLN A 139 6.24 -5.90 25.29
C GLN A 139 6.06 -4.37 25.43
N HIS A 140 5.84 -3.66 24.31
CA HIS A 140 5.76 -2.20 24.25
C HIS A 140 4.58 -1.70 23.39
N PRO A 141 3.32 -2.11 23.67
CA PRO A 141 2.17 -1.81 22.82
C PRO A 141 1.86 -0.30 22.69
N ASP A 142 2.25 0.51 23.69
CA ASP A 142 2.03 1.95 23.65
C ASP A 142 3.05 2.71 22.78
N LEU A 143 4.25 2.12 22.61
CA LEU A 143 5.40 2.75 21.95
C LEU A 143 5.68 2.18 20.55
N VAL A 144 5.11 1.02 20.20
CA VAL A 144 5.25 0.40 18.89
C VAL A 144 3.91 0.40 18.17
N VAL A 145 3.82 1.14 17.07
CA VAL A 145 2.60 1.28 16.26
C VAL A 145 2.78 0.61 14.91
N GLY A 146 1.83 -0.23 14.52
CA GLY A 146 1.68 -0.68 13.14
C GLY A 146 0.70 0.22 12.40
N ILE A 147 0.89 0.39 11.10
CA ILE A 147 -0.01 1.17 10.24
C ILE A 147 -0.70 0.19 9.28
N ARG A 148 -2.03 0.19 9.28
CA ARG A 148 -2.82 -0.61 8.33
C ARG A 148 -4.17 -0.01 7.96
N ASP A 149 -4.79 0.71 8.87
CA ASP A 149 -6.13 1.26 8.72
C ASP A 149 -6.19 2.73 9.16
N THR A 150 -7.33 3.37 8.95
CA THR A 150 -7.52 4.80 9.20
C THR A 150 -7.40 5.13 10.69
N GLU A 151 -7.77 4.18 11.55
CA GLU A 151 -7.70 4.26 13.00
C GLU A 151 -6.25 4.25 13.52
N THR A 152 -5.40 3.36 12.99
CA THR A 152 -3.98 3.30 13.32
C THR A 152 -3.23 4.56 12.86
N VAL A 153 -3.63 5.17 11.72
CA VAL A 153 -3.07 6.46 11.28
C VAL A 153 -3.51 7.61 12.21
N ALA A 154 -4.75 7.58 12.69
CA ALA A 154 -5.24 8.57 13.66
C ALA A 154 -4.50 8.47 15.01
N ASP A 155 -4.27 7.25 15.51
CA ASP A 155 -3.46 7.01 16.72
C ASP A 155 -2.02 7.49 16.52
N LEU A 156 -1.42 7.15 15.37
CA LEU A 156 -0.09 7.63 15.00
C LEU A 156 -0.02 9.16 14.98
N SER A 157 -0.95 9.85 14.32
CA SER A 157 -1.00 11.31 14.26
C SER A 157 -1.07 11.94 15.65
N LYS A 158 -1.86 11.34 16.56
CA LYS A 158 -1.95 11.78 17.96
C LYS A 158 -0.62 11.60 18.69
N LYS A 159 -0.02 10.41 18.62
CA LYS A 159 1.26 10.09 19.30
C LYS A 159 2.40 10.94 18.77
N LEU A 160 2.47 11.13 17.46
CA LEU A 160 3.50 11.95 16.80
C LEU A 160 3.55 13.37 17.34
N SER A 161 2.41 13.98 17.71
CA SER A 161 2.36 15.40 18.10
C SER A 161 3.31 15.82 19.23
N THR A 162 3.74 14.87 20.05
CA THR A 162 4.69 15.08 21.16
C THR A 162 6.08 14.50 20.89
N CYS A 163 6.27 13.77 19.79
CA CYS A 163 7.52 13.12 19.44
C CYS A 163 8.55 14.12 18.92
N ARG A 164 9.77 13.98 19.42
CA ARG A 164 10.99 14.59 18.91
C ARG A 164 11.69 13.66 17.93
N ARG A 165 11.70 12.35 18.21
CA ARG A 165 12.31 11.33 17.33
C ARG A 165 11.46 10.08 17.18
N VAL A 166 11.38 9.59 15.96
CA VAL A 166 10.66 8.37 15.58
C VAL A 166 11.61 7.41 14.88
N LEU A 167 11.56 6.13 15.26
CA LEU A 167 12.18 5.04 14.51
C LEU A 167 11.14 4.41 13.58
N VAL A 168 11.35 4.48 12.27
CA VAL A 168 10.57 3.74 11.28
C VAL A 168 11.33 2.46 10.93
N VAL A 169 10.71 1.30 11.12
CA VAL A 169 11.30 -0.01 10.85
C VAL A 169 10.59 -0.68 9.68
N GLY A 170 11.32 -1.01 8.62
CA GLY A 170 10.81 -1.67 7.43
C GLY A 170 10.98 -0.84 6.17
N ASN A 171 10.85 -1.48 5.00
CA ASN A 171 11.28 -0.91 3.72
C ASN A 171 10.22 -1.01 2.61
N GLY A 172 8.95 -1.18 3.01
CA GLY A 172 7.80 -1.27 2.10
C GLY A 172 7.19 0.10 1.77
N GLY A 173 6.05 0.10 1.09
CA GLY A 173 5.38 1.31 0.60
C GLY A 173 4.98 2.24 1.73
N ILE A 174 4.35 1.71 2.78
CA ILE A 174 3.97 2.48 3.98
C ILE A 174 5.18 3.15 4.64
N ALA A 175 6.31 2.45 4.78
CA ALA A 175 7.52 3.03 5.38
C ALA A 175 8.08 4.16 4.50
N THR A 176 8.15 3.91 3.19
CA THR A 176 8.67 4.84 2.18
C THR A 176 7.85 6.12 2.15
N GLU A 177 6.52 6.01 2.11
CA GLU A 177 5.62 7.16 2.16
C GLU A 177 5.67 7.85 3.51
N LEU A 178 5.64 7.12 4.62
CA LEU A 178 5.65 7.71 5.95
C LEU A 178 6.89 8.56 6.19
N VAL A 179 8.08 8.03 5.89
CA VAL A 179 9.34 8.79 6.03
C VAL A 179 9.30 10.04 5.15
N TYR A 180 8.73 9.93 3.95
CA TYR A 180 8.50 11.07 3.08
C TYR A 180 7.38 11.99 3.55
N GLU A 181 6.48 11.63 4.46
CA GLU A 181 5.37 12.48 4.91
C GLU A 181 5.65 13.16 6.25
N LEU A 182 6.40 12.52 7.15
CA LEU A 182 6.73 13.04 8.48
C LEU A 182 7.36 14.44 8.44
N ARG A 183 6.94 15.28 9.39
CA ARG A 183 7.38 16.67 9.58
C ARG A 183 7.80 16.94 11.02
N ASN A 184 8.67 17.92 11.23
CA ASN A 184 9.00 18.46 12.56
C ASN A 184 9.34 17.37 13.59
N VAL A 185 10.02 16.32 13.14
CA VAL A 185 10.40 15.15 13.94
C VAL A 185 11.67 14.57 13.34
N ASP A 186 12.63 14.20 14.18
CA ASP A 186 13.78 13.41 13.74
C ASP A 186 13.30 12.03 13.32
N VAL A 187 13.66 11.61 12.12
CA VAL A 187 13.31 10.30 11.58
C VAL A 187 14.56 9.46 11.49
N VAL A 188 14.56 8.32 12.17
CA VAL A 188 15.53 7.26 11.92
C VAL A 188 14.82 6.15 11.15
N TRP A 189 15.29 5.86 9.94
CA TRP A 189 14.73 4.82 9.09
C TRP A 189 15.66 3.59 9.07
N ALA A 190 15.28 2.55 9.78
CA ALA A 190 16.02 1.29 9.83
C ALA A 190 15.50 0.32 8.76
N VAL A 191 16.39 -0.07 7.84
CA VAL A 191 16.09 -0.97 6.73
C VAL A 191 17.01 -2.19 6.74
N ARG A 192 16.46 -3.36 6.44
CA ARG A 192 17.20 -4.63 6.40
C ARG A 192 18.06 -4.75 5.13
N GLN A 193 17.64 -4.11 4.05
CA GLN A 193 18.34 -4.11 2.77
C GLN A 193 19.44 -3.04 2.74
N ASP A 194 20.25 -3.07 1.68
CA ASP A 194 21.30 -2.09 1.37
C ASP A 194 20.78 -0.84 0.64
N SER A 195 19.49 -0.82 0.30
CA SER A 195 18.81 0.24 -0.45
C SER A 195 17.38 0.44 0.07
N ILE A 196 16.84 1.65 -0.14
CA ILE A 196 15.46 1.98 0.26
C ILE A 196 14.45 1.51 -0.79
N GLY A 197 13.22 1.25 -0.38
CA GLY A 197 12.12 0.88 -1.27
C GLY A 197 12.35 -0.39 -2.09
N ALA A 198 13.25 -1.27 -1.62
CA ALA A 198 13.71 -2.47 -2.34
C ALA A 198 12.58 -3.45 -2.75
N VAL A 199 11.39 -3.31 -2.17
CA VAL A 199 10.19 -4.04 -2.55
C VAL A 199 9.64 -3.55 -3.91
N PHE A 200 9.77 -2.27 -4.21
CA PHE A 200 9.15 -1.62 -5.38
C PHE A 200 10.16 -1.29 -6.48
N PHE A 201 11.43 -1.05 -6.14
CA PHE A 201 12.44 -0.66 -7.11
C PHE A 201 13.84 -1.04 -6.64
N ASP A 202 14.83 -1.01 -7.53
CA ASP A 202 16.21 -1.41 -7.22
C ASP A 202 17.05 -0.28 -6.62
N ALA A 203 18.32 -0.57 -6.32
CA ALA A 203 19.25 0.41 -5.74
C ALA A 203 19.51 1.63 -6.65
N GLY A 204 19.46 1.47 -7.98
CA GLY A 204 19.64 2.57 -8.93
C GLY A 204 18.49 3.57 -8.86
N ALA A 205 17.25 3.07 -8.87
CA ALA A 205 16.06 3.87 -8.64
C ALA A 205 16.02 4.48 -7.24
N ALA A 206 16.45 3.74 -6.22
CA ALA A 206 16.58 4.28 -4.86
C ALA A 206 17.53 5.48 -4.83
N GLN A 207 18.70 5.37 -5.46
CA GLN A 207 19.67 6.46 -5.56
C GLN A 207 19.11 7.68 -6.29
N PHE A 208 18.31 7.48 -7.34
CA PHE A 208 17.59 8.56 -8.03
C PHE A 208 16.60 9.30 -7.11
N LEU A 209 15.92 8.57 -6.22
CA LEU A 209 14.89 9.13 -5.34
C LEU A 209 15.44 9.80 -4.06
N LEU A 210 16.60 9.36 -3.54
CA LEU A 210 17.21 9.84 -2.29
C LEU A 210 17.31 11.37 -2.15
N PRO A 211 17.70 12.15 -3.17
CA PRO A 211 17.75 13.62 -3.08
C PRO A 211 16.41 14.27 -2.69
N SER A 212 15.29 13.58 -2.94
CA SER A 212 13.95 14.07 -2.58
C SER A 212 13.70 14.08 -1.07
N LEU A 213 14.47 13.32 -0.28
CA LEU A 213 14.45 13.32 1.18
C LEU A 213 15.22 14.51 1.78
N ALA A 214 16.25 14.99 1.10
CA ALA A 214 17.25 15.93 1.66
C ALA A 214 16.94 17.43 1.42
N ARG A 215 15.68 17.82 1.20
CA ARG A 215 15.37 19.21 0.78
C ARG A 215 15.49 20.21 1.95
N PRO A 216 16.40 21.21 1.88
CA PRO A 216 16.53 22.24 2.90
C PRO A 216 15.28 23.13 2.96
N GLY A 217 14.75 23.37 4.16
CA GLY A 217 13.68 24.36 4.40
C GLY A 217 12.24 23.83 4.42
N GLY A 218 12.02 22.50 4.41
CA GLY A 218 10.70 21.92 4.71
C GLY A 218 9.59 22.12 3.66
N ALA A 219 9.79 22.98 2.65
CA ALA A 219 8.86 23.16 1.53
C ALA A 219 8.89 21.92 0.61
N ARG A 220 7.88 21.05 0.74
CA ARG A 220 7.56 20.06 -0.31
C ARG A 220 6.59 20.73 -1.28
N VAL A 221 6.72 20.39 -2.57
CA VAL A 221 5.74 20.77 -3.58
C VAL A 221 4.46 20.03 -3.22
N ASP A 222 3.35 20.76 -3.04
CA ASP A 222 2.03 20.13 -2.91
C ASP A 222 1.83 19.18 -4.10
N LYS A 223 1.37 17.96 -3.86
CA LYS A 223 1.06 16.96 -4.90
C LYS A 223 0.41 17.68 -6.09
N PRO A 224 1.04 17.74 -7.28
CA PRO A 224 0.41 18.36 -8.44
C PRO A 224 -0.88 17.59 -8.74
N GLY A 225 -2.02 18.25 -8.52
CA GLY A 225 -3.31 17.88 -9.07
C GLY A 225 -3.76 16.42 -8.92
N VAL A 226 -4.01 15.95 -7.71
CA VAL A 226 -5.06 14.93 -7.48
C VAL A 226 -6.13 15.56 -6.60
N THR A 227 -7.36 15.43 -7.06
CA THR A 227 -8.59 16.05 -6.58
C THR A 227 -8.63 16.14 -5.06
N LYS A 228 -8.65 17.37 -4.52
CA LYS A 228 -8.96 17.61 -3.10
C LYS A 228 -10.17 16.77 -2.71
N HIS A 229 -9.99 15.80 -1.81
CA HIS A 229 -11.07 15.04 -1.21
C HIS A 229 -12.09 16.04 -0.65
N ARG A 230 -13.25 16.16 -1.29
CA ARG A 230 -14.40 16.76 -0.62
C ARG A 230 -14.94 15.69 0.31
N ARG A 231 -14.60 15.80 1.59
CA ARG A 231 -15.46 15.27 2.64
C ARG A 231 -16.81 15.94 2.46
N PHE A 232 -17.79 15.25 1.89
CA PHE A 232 -19.14 15.78 1.75
C PHE A 232 -19.68 16.04 3.17
N GLN A 233 -19.77 17.32 3.54
CA GLN A 233 -20.73 17.74 4.54
C GLN A 233 -22.07 17.74 3.82
N LEU A 234 -22.95 16.80 4.20
CA LEU A 234 -24.31 16.72 3.69
C LEU A 234 -25.00 18.09 3.80
N ALA A 235 -25.66 18.50 2.71
CA ALA A 235 -26.72 19.49 2.79
C ALA A 235 -27.82 18.91 3.70
N GLU A 236 -28.21 19.70 4.70
CA GLU A 236 -29.10 19.29 5.79
C GLU A 236 -30.52 19.01 5.26
N ASP A 237 -30.99 17.78 5.43
CA ASP A 237 -32.44 17.55 5.57
C ASP A 237 -32.88 18.07 6.94
N SER A 238 -34.00 18.78 6.94
CA SER A 238 -34.52 19.67 7.97
C SER A 238 -34.88 19.01 9.30
N ALA A 239 -33.89 18.59 10.09
CA ALA A 239 -34.03 18.27 11.50
C ALA A 239 -32.88 18.89 12.31
N PRO A 240 -33.15 19.49 13.49
CA PRO A 240 -32.13 20.18 14.26
C PRO A 240 -31.04 19.19 14.73
N PRO A 241 -29.75 19.46 14.48
CA PRO A 241 -28.69 18.50 14.75
C PRO A 241 -28.26 18.49 16.23
N PRO A 242 -27.85 17.34 16.79
CA PRO A 242 -27.26 17.27 18.13
C PRO A 242 -25.89 17.96 18.20
N LEU A 243 -25.49 18.38 19.40
CA LEU A 243 -24.29 19.20 19.67
C LEU A 243 -23.01 18.54 19.10
N LYS A 244 -22.13 19.36 18.49
CA LYS A 244 -20.86 18.93 17.86
C LYS A 244 -20.00 18.00 18.74
N GLN A 245 -20.06 18.17 20.06
CA GLN A 245 -19.31 17.35 21.02
C GLN A 245 -19.86 15.92 21.16
N GLN A 246 -21.19 15.73 21.13
CA GLN A 246 -21.80 14.39 21.16
C GLN A 246 -21.46 13.58 19.90
N ARG A 247 -21.49 14.21 18.71
CA ARG A 247 -21.11 13.55 17.45
C ARG A 247 -19.64 13.14 17.37
N GLN A 248 -18.75 13.95 17.96
CA GLN A 248 -17.33 13.59 18.04
C GLN A 248 -17.10 12.47 19.06
N GLN A 249 -17.80 12.48 20.18
CA GLN A 249 -17.75 11.42 21.18
C GLN A 249 -18.30 10.09 20.63
N GLU A 250 -19.45 10.07 19.95
CA GLU A 250 -20.02 8.85 19.35
C GLU A 250 -19.11 8.23 18.28
N GLN A 251 -18.53 9.05 17.38
CA GLN A 251 -17.55 8.57 16.41
C GLN A 251 -16.25 8.08 17.07
N GLN A 252 -15.82 8.73 18.15
CA GLN A 252 -14.63 8.33 18.89
C GLN A 252 -14.86 7.06 19.72
N GLN A 253 -16.09 6.84 20.20
CA GLN A 253 -16.50 5.66 20.96
C GLN A 253 -16.68 4.44 20.04
N MET A 254 -17.25 4.60 18.84
CA MET A 254 -17.30 3.54 17.82
C MET A 254 -15.91 3.13 17.30
N ARG A 255 -14.94 4.05 17.26
CA ARG A 255 -13.55 3.82 16.81
C ARG A 255 -12.68 3.01 17.79
N GLN A 256 -13.10 2.88 19.05
CA GLN A 256 -12.33 2.16 20.08
C GLN A 256 -12.71 0.68 20.21
N GLN A 257 -13.78 0.21 19.54
CA GLN A 257 -14.33 -1.13 19.73
C GLN A 257 -14.12 -2.12 18.58
N PHE A 258 -13.75 -1.67 17.37
CA PHE A 258 -13.70 -2.55 16.19
C PHE A 258 -12.43 -2.34 15.35
N PRO A 259 -11.86 -3.39 14.73
CA PRO A 259 -10.72 -3.27 13.84
C PRO A 259 -11.08 -2.42 12.60
N GLY A 260 -10.12 -1.61 12.16
CA GLY A 260 -10.29 -0.69 11.03
C GLY A 260 -10.24 -1.37 9.66
N SER A 261 -10.59 -0.60 8.63
CA SER A 261 -10.52 -1.05 7.23
C SER A 261 -9.23 -0.56 6.57
N ALA A 262 -8.61 -1.40 5.74
CA ALA A 262 -7.30 -1.15 5.15
C ALA A 262 -7.17 0.23 4.48
N LEU A 263 -6.00 0.83 4.61
CA LEU A 263 -5.64 2.12 4.01
C LEU A 263 -5.71 2.08 2.49
N GLY A 264 -6.15 3.18 1.89
CA GLY A 264 -6.10 3.42 0.44
C GLY A 264 -4.82 4.15 0.00
N PRO A 265 -4.65 4.43 -1.30
CA PRO A 265 -3.47 5.09 -1.86
C PRO A 265 -3.10 6.43 -1.24
N ASP A 266 -4.10 7.23 -0.86
CA ASP A 266 -3.90 8.57 -0.28
C ASP A 266 -4.08 8.60 1.24
N TRP A 267 -3.70 7.53 1.94
CA TRP A 267 -4.00 7.34 3.37
C TRP A 267 -3.46 8.42 4.32
N SER A 268 -2.36 9.08 3.97
CA SER A 268 -1.80 10.17 4.76
C SER A 268 -2.58 11.47 4.62
N SER A 269 -3.40 11.59 3.56
CA SER A 269 -4.16 12.80 3.25
C SER A 269 -5.16 13.13 4.34
N GLY A 270 -5.08 14.37 4.85
CA GLY A 270 -5.98 14.86 5.90
C GLY A 270 -5.51 14.56 7.33
N PHE A 271 -4.39 13.88 7.52
CA PHE A 271 -3.75 13.69 8.83
C PHE A 271 -2.56 14.63 9.02
N LYS A 272 -2.36 15.08 10.27
CA LYS A 272 -1.18 15.87 10.65
C LYS A 272 -0.10 14.92 11.16
N LEU A 273 0.80 14.49 10.27
CA LEU A 273 1.94 13.62 10.59
C LEU A 273 3.17 14.46 10.98
N SER A 274 3.06 15.18 12.10
CA SER A 274 4.08 16.14 12.56
C SER A 274 4.44 15.92 14.02
N GLY A 275 5.74 15.96 14.31
CA GLY A 275 6.28 16.05 15.67
C GLY A 275 6.38 17.46 16.23
N CYS A 276 7.19 17.60 17.28
CA CYS A 276 7.37 18.83 18.05
C CYS A 276 8.72 19.55 17.84
N VAL A 277 9.63 19.01 17.02
CA VAL A 277 10.94 19.64 16.72
C VAL A 277 10.74 20.95 15.95
N GLY A 278 11.40 22.03 16.40
CA GLY A 278 11.29 23.35 15.76
C GLY A 278 9.98 24.12 16.03
N ALA A 279 9.08 23.59 16.87
CA ALA A 279 7.89 24.31 17.30
C ALA A 279 8.27 25.35 18.38
N SER A 280 8.66 26.56 17.97
CA SER A 280 8.77 27.67 18.92
C SER A 280 7.41 27.89 19.60
N SER A 281 7.41 28.02 20.93
CA SER A 281 6.24 28.35 21.73
C SER A 281 5.63 29.69 21.28
N ARG A 282 4.70 29.65 20.33
CA ARG A 282 3.81 30.78 20.11
C ARG A 282 2.93 30.89 21.35
N SER A 283 3.27 31.86 22.18
CA SER A 283 2.46 32.36 23.27
C SER A 283 1.01 32.49 22.80
N ALA A 284 0.08 32.05 23.64
CA ALA A 284 -1.35 32.18 23.39
C ALA A 284 -1.71 33.64 23.06
N GLU A 285 -1.99 33.94 21.80
CA GLU A 285 -2.65 35.18 21.44
C GLU A 285 -4.12 35.08 21.85
N THR A 286 -4.47 35.93 22.80
CA THR A 286 -5.84 36.12 23.30
C THR A 286 -6.68 36.74 22.17
N PRO A 287 -7.93 36.29 21.93
CA PRO A 287 -8.75 36.86 20.86
C PRO A 287 -9.15 38.29 21.25
N THR A 288 -8.55 39.27 20.59
CA THR A 288 -8.96 40.67 20.73
C THR A 288 -10.01 40.94 19.66
N SER A 289 -11.24 41.23 20.08
CA SER A 289 -12.30 41.70 19.19
C SER A 289 -11.88 43.03 18.58
N THR A 290 -11.95 43.19 17.26
CA THR A 290 -12.07 44.52 16.69
C THR A 290 -12.80 44.50 15.35
N ALA A 291 -13.89 45.25 15.38
CA ALA A 291 -14.81 45.70 14.35
C ALA A 291 -14.37 45.60 12.88
N THR A 292 -15.32 45.09 12.10
CA THR A 292 -15.53 45.36 10.67
C THR A 292 -15.48 46.86 10.35
N PRO A 293 -14.80 47.27 9.27
CA PRO A 293 -15.19 48.45 8.52
C PRO A 293 -15.78 48.07 7.17
N ALA A 294 -16.72 48.91 6.77
CA ALA A 294 -17.64 48.78 5.67
C ALA A 294 -16.99 48.92 4.27
N SER A 295 -17.76 48.46 3.29
CA SER A 295 -17.58 48.60 1.85
C SER A 295 -17.64 50.05 1.34
N ALA A 296 -16.90 50.33 0.25
CA ALA A 296 -17.28 51.04 -1.00
C ALA A 296 -16.03 51.71 -1.66
N PRO A 297 -16.08 52.20 -2.92
CA PRO A 297 -16.19 51.41 -4.15
C PRO A 297 -15.18 51.84 -5.26
N THR A 298 -15.09 51.03 -6.33
CA THR A 298 -14.70 51.34 -7.74
C THR A 298 -13.36 52.02 -8.09
N SER A 299 -12.62 51.42 -9.04
CA SER A 299 -12.36 52.01 -10.37
C SER A 299 -11.55 51.07 -11.28
N ALA A 300 -12.09 50.77 -12.47
CA ALA A 300 -11.36 50.26 -13.64
C ALA A 300 -10.51 51.38 -14.28
N PRO A 301 -9.50 51.07 -15.12
CA PRO A 301 -9.70 50.94 -16.59
C PRO A 301 -8.87 49.78 -17.21
N THR A 302 -9.36 48.97 -18.17
CA THR A 302 -9.60 49.11 -19.63
C THR A 302 -8.35 49.20 -20.54
N SER A 303 -8.16 48.16 -21.38
CA SER A 303 -7.63 48.09 -22.79
C SER A 303 -6.18 48.55 -23.07
N ALA A 304 -5.35 47.99 -23.97
CA ALA A 304 -5.52 47.17 -25.18
C ALA A 304 -4.14 46.56 -25.63
N PRO A 305 -4.04 45.81 -26.76
CA PRO A 305 -3.05 44.74 -27.03
C PRO A 305 -2.01 45.05 -28.13
N THR A 306 -0.95 44.23 -28.24
CA THR A 306 -0.15 43.99 -29.49
C THR A 306 0.83 42.82 -29.22
N SER A 307 0.72 41.65 -29.87
CA SER A 307 1.18 41.27 -31.22
C SER A 307 2.50 40.49 -31.21
N ALA A 308 2.49 39.35 -31.90
CA ALA A 308 3.61 38.45 -32.17
C ALA A 308 4.79 39.12 -32.92
N PRO A 309 5.90 38.40 -33.12
CA PRO A 309 6.05 37.82 -34.46
C PRO A 309 6.62 36.38 -34.49
N THR A 310 6.13 35.66 -35.50
CA THR A 310 6.69 34.47 -36.12
C THR A 310 7.90 34.84 -36.98
N SER A 311 8.92 33.97 -37.06
CA SER A 311 9.73 33.75 -38.27
C SER A 311 10.60 32.50 -38.12
N ALA A 312 10.40 31.54 -39.02
CA ALA A 312 11.25 30.39 -39.26
C ALA A 312 12.24 30.67 -40.40
N ALA A 313 13.44 30.08 -40.38
CA ALA A 313 14.24 29.74 -41.57
C ALA A 313 15.41 28.77 -41.23
N THR A 314 15.21 27.51 -41.62
CA THR A 314 16.06 26.62 -42.43
C THR A 314 17.61 26.64 -42.40
N LEU A 315 18.18 25.46 -42.04
CA LEU A 315 19.33 24.67 -42.56
C LEU A 315 20.65 25.34 -43.01
N THR A 316 21.79 24.86 -42.49
CA THR A 316 22.83 24.09 -43.25
C THR A 316 24.08 23.69 -42.43
N SER A 317 24.56 22.47 -42.72
CA SER A 317 25.95 21.92 -42.69
C SER A 317 26.75 21.71 -41.39
N ALA A 318 27.12 20.43 -41.18
CA ALA A 318 28.27 19.88 -40.44
C ALA A 318 29.63 20.27 -41.12
N PRO A 319 30.87 19.95 -40.64
CA PRO A 319 31.25 18.69 -39.97
C PRO A 319 32.39 18.68 -38.91
N THR A 320 32.52 17.53 -38.24
CA THR A 320 33.73 16.86 -37.69
C THR A 320 34.60 17.52 -36.61
N SER A 321 34.71 16.84 -35.45
CA SER A 321 36.00 16.46 -34.86
C SER A 321 35.81 15.37 -33.80
N ALA A 322 36.70 14.38 -33.80
CA ALA A 322 36.65 13.12 -33.08
C ALA A 322 37.39 13.12 -31.72
N LEU A 323 37.09 12.07 -30.93
CA LEU A 323 37.82 11.41 -29.82
C LEU A 323 37.77 12.01 -28.40
N PRO A 324 38.02 11.21 -27.32
CA PRO A 324 38.13 9.74 -27.21
C PRO A 324 37.26 9.10 -26.09
N SER A 325 37.19 7.76 -26.17
CA SER A 325 36.63 6.81 -25.22
C SER A 325 37.17 6.91 -23.78
N ALA A 326 36.31 6.67 -22.79
CA ALA A 326 36.67 6.47 -21.38
C ALA A 326 35.84 5.31 -20.78
N PRO A 327 36.36 4.62 -19.74
CA PRO A 327 36.25 3.16 -19.61
C PRO A 327 35.00 2.68 -18.87
N THR A 328 34.54 1.50 -19.31
CA THR A 328 33.54 0.66 -18.67
C THR A 328 34.02 0.20 -17.29
N LEU A 329 33.32 0.57 -16.23
CA LEU A 329 33.48 -0.02 -14.90
C LEU A 329 32.29 -0.95 -14.63
N THR A 330 32.56 -2.24 -14.71
CA THR A 330 31.70 -3.32 -14.25
C THR A 330 31.69 -3.37 -12.72
N PRO A 331 30.53 -3.33 -12.04
CA PRO A 331 30.43 -3.75 -10.64
C PRO A 331 30.15 -5.26 -10.58
N THR A 332 31.13 -6.01 -10.12
CA THR A 332 30.99 -7.40 -9.70
C THR A 332 30.34 -7.44 -8.33
N SER A 333 29.15 -8.00 -8.19
CA SER A 333 28.60 -8.39 -6.88
C SER A 333 27.75 -9.64 -7.03
N ALA A 334 28.36 -10.77 -6.69
CA ALA A 334 27.71 -12.06 -6.59
C ALA A 334 26.89 -12.13 -5.29
N SER A 335 25.63 -12.52 -5.39
CA SER A 335 24.79 -12.89 -4.25
C SER A 335 24.69 -14.41 -4.21
N THR A 336 25.24 -15.03 -3.17
CA THR A 336 25.16 -16.48 -2.92
C THR A 336 23.84 -16.81 -2.19
N PRO A 337 23.18 -17.96 -2.45
CA PRO A 337 21.93 -18.31 -1.79
C PRO A 337 22.10 -18.82 -0.35
N ALA A 338 21.02 -18.76 0.41
CA ALA A 338 20.89 -19.10 1.83
C ALA A 338 21.39 -20.51 2.20
N PRO A 339 21.99 -20.72 3.38
CA PRO A 339 22.19 -22.06 3.92
C PRO A 339 21.06 -22.49 4.86
N SER A 340 20.73 -23.76 4.72
CA SER A 340 19.92 -24.59 5.60
C SER A 340 20.36 -24.57 7.08
N SER A 341 19.38 -24.78 7.96
CA SER A 341 19.46 -24.86 9.41
C SER A 341 20.56 -25.77 9.97
N THR A 342 21.48 -25.20 10.74
CA THR A 342 22.21 -25.88 11.82
C THR A 342 22.49 -24.90 12.97
N SER A 343 22.25 -25.36 14.20
CA SER A 343 22.47 -24.63 15.44
C SER A 343 23.96 -24.34 15.66
N ALA A 344 24.33 -23.07 15.82
CA ALA A 344 25.67 -22.65 16.22
C ALA A 344 25.59 -21.57 17.32
N SER A 345 26.39 -21.79 18.36
CA SER A 345 26.54 -21.00 19.58
C SER A 345 26.97 -19.55 19.34
N ALA A 346 26.45 -18.65 20.18
CA ALA A 346 26.70 -17.21 20.19
C ALA A 346 28.19 -16.83 20.26
N PRO A 347 28.68 -15.88 19.45
CA PRO A 347 29.96 -15.24 19.67
C PRO A 347 29.78 -14.01 20.57
N THR A 348 30.45 -14.03 21.71
CA THR A 348 30.59 -12.88 22.62
C THR A 348 31.64 -11.92 22.04
N ALA A 349 31.21 -10.94 21.26
CA ALA A 349 32.03 -9.80 20.87
C ALA A 349 31.55 -8.54 21.61
N ALA A 350 32.47 -7.81 22.25
CA ALA A 350 32.17 -6.57 22.95
C ALA A 350 31.61 -5.51 21.98
N PRO A 351 30.62 -4.69 22.41
CA PRO A 351 29.97 -3.73 21.53
C PRO A 351 30.96 -2.68 21.04
N ALA A 352 30.98 -2.44 19.73
CA ALA A 352 31.66 -1.30 19.13
C ALA A 352 31.02 0.00 19.65
N ALA A 353 31.81 1.09 19.71
CA ALA A 353 31.46 2.35 20.35
C ALA A 353 29.99 2.77 20.19
N ILE A 354 29.26 2.77 21.31
CA ILE A 354 27.84 3.05 21.39
C ILE A 354 27.65 4.58 21.28
N ALA A 355 27.31 5.07 20.09
CA ALA A 355 27.05 6.49 19.88
C ALA A 355 25.59 6.82 20.27
N ALA A 356 25.38 7.21 21.54
CA ALA A 356 24.15 7.84 21.96
C ALA A 356 24.03 9.23 21.29
N THR A 357 23.15 9.37 20.30
CA THR A 357 22.96 10.61 19.54
C THR A 357 21.87 11.48 20.17
N SER A 358 22.19 12.73 20.52
CA SER A 358 21.20 13.74 20.95
C SER A 358 20.29 14.16 19.79
N ALA A 359 19.07 14.64 20.08
CA ALA A 359 18.22 15.28 19.07
C ALA A 359 18.77 16.67 18.72
N GLY A 360 18.81 17.01 17.43
CA GLY A 360 19.24 18.33 16.96
C GLY A 360 18.10 19.36 17.01
N ASP A 361 18.43 20.65 16.81
CA ASP A 361 17.44 21.74 16.75
C ASP A 361 16.59 21.73 15.45
N ALA A 362 17.03 20.99 14.43
CA ALA A 362 16.34 20.83 13.15
C ALA A 362 15.98 19.37 12.91
N ALA A 363 14.76 19.12 12.41
CA ALA A 363 14.28 17.79 12.09
C ALA A 363 15.08 17.20 10.91
N GLU A 364 15.77 16.09 11.14
CA GLU A 364 16.57 15.39 10.14
C GLU A 364 16.04 13.97 9.86
N THR A 365 16.37 13.43 8.68
CA THR A 365 16.10 12.03 8.33
C THR A 365 17.43 11.28 8.18
N ARG A 366 17.65 10.29 9.03
CA ARG A 366 18.81 9.39 9.00
C ARG A 366 18.37 8.00 8.59
N ILE A 367 19.00 7.43 7.56
CA ILE A 367 18.74 6.07 7.10
C ILE A 367 19.87 5.16 7.63
N ILE A 368 19.51 4.01 8.18
CA ILE A 368 20.46 2.98 8.62
C ILE A 368 20.13 1.71 7.83
N TYR A 369 21.09 1.30 7.00
CA TYR A 369 20.97 0.13 6.13
C TYR A 369 21.47 -1.15 6.80
N SER A 370 21.04 -2.29 6.28
CA SER A 370 21.49 -3.62 6.72
C SER A 370 21.35 -3.87 8.23
N VAL A 371 20.26 -3.36 8.83
CA VAL A 371 20.00 -3.49 10.28
C VAL A 371 18.63 -4.06 10.59
N GLU A 372 18.54 -4.70 11.75
CA GLU A 372 17.29 -5.12 12.39
C GLU A 372 17.22 -4.61 13.82
N VAL A 373 16.00 -4.42 14.35
CA VAL A 373 15.80 -4.19 15.78
C VAL A 373 15.94 -5.52 16.51
N VAL A 374 16.96 -5.63 17.37
CA VAL A 374 17.26 -6.83 18.16
C VAL A 374 16.49 -6.83 19.47
N SER A 375 16.48 -5.70 20.17
CA SER A 375 15.75 -5.54 21.44
C SER A 375 15.26 -4.11 21.62
N LEU A 376 14.22 -3.97 22.44
CA LEU A 376 13.74 -2.70 22.97
C LEU A 376 14.06 -2.68 24.46
N LEU A 377 14.66 -1.61 24.92
CA LEU A 377 15.16 -1.46 26.28
C LEU A 377 14.48 -0.26 26.94
N SER A 378 14.15 -0.42 28.21
CA SER A 378 13.80 0.71 29.07
C SER A 378 15.02 1.62 29.29
N PRO A 379 14.80 2.87 29.71
CA PRO A 379 15.89 3.79 30.06
C PRO A 379 16.89 3.19 31.05
N LYS A 380 16.42 2.41 32.03
CA LYS A 380 17.26 1.77 33.05
C LYS A 380 18.16 0.69 32.46
N GLU A 381 17.60 -0.17 31.61
CA GLU A 381 18.36 -1.24 30.95
C GLU A 381 19.38 -0.66 29.95
N ALA A 382 19.05 0.45 29.29
CA ALA A 382 19.97 1.14 28.39
C ALA A 382 21.20 1.72 29.13
N VAL A 383 21.03 2.25 30.35
CA VAL A 383 22.14 2.77 31.17
C VAL A 383 23.19 1.69 31.45
N GLU A 384 22.76 0.46 31.70
CA GLU A 384 23.68 -0.66 32.01
C GLU A 384 24.57 -1.05 30.81
N LEU A 385 24.13 -0.75 29.60
CA LEU A 385 24.85 -1.03 28.36
C LEU A 385 25.71 0.14 27.88
N LEU A 386 25.43 1.36 28.37
CA LEU A 386 26.10 2.58 27.94
C LEU A 386 27.36 2.86 28.79
N PRO A 387 28.43 3.44 28.22
CA PRO A 387 29.62 3.84 28.98
C PRO A 387 29.27 4.84 30.10
N THR A 388 29.95 4.75 31.23
CA THR A 388 29.64 5.44 32.50
C THR A 388 29.52 6.97 32.41
N ASP A 389 30.06 7.60 31.35
CA ASP A 389 29.99 9.05 31.09
C ASP A 389 28.77 9.50 30.24
N THR A 390 27.85 8.61 29.88
CA THR A 390 26.65 8.94 29.06
C THR A 390 25.31 8.94 29.81
N THR A 391 25.36 8.90 31.14
CA THR A 391 24.18 8.86 32.03
C THR A 391 23.20 10.04 31.90
N ALA A 392 23.64 11.18 31.32
CA ALA A 392 22.77 12.32 31.04
C ALA A 392 21.85 12.13 29.81
N LEU A 393 22.07 11.10 28.98
CA LEU A 393 21.30 10.85 27.74
C LEU A 393 20.11 9.90 27.94
N THR A 394 20.09 9.12 29.02
CA THR A 394 19.18 7.95 29.17
C THR A 394 17.81 8.28 29.72
N ASP A 395 17.68 9.26 30.62
CA ASP A 395 16.38 9.70 31.16
C ASP A 395 15.55 10.54 30.15
N SER A 396 16.13 10.80 28.97
CA SER A 396 15.54 11.68 27.98
C SER A 396 14.60 10.98 26.99
N TRP A 397 14.59 9.65 26.91
CA TRP A 397 13.77 8.89 25.94
C TRP A 397 12.92 7.82 26.63
N PRO A 398 11.68 7.55 26.19
CA PRO A 398 10.85 6.49 26.78
C PRO A 398 11.31 5.08 26.41
N VAL A 399 12.03 4.90 25.30
CA VAL A 399 12.53 3.59 24.85
C VAL A 399 13.84 3.73 24.07
N PHE A 400 14.69 2.71 24.17
CA PHE A 400 15.90 2.55 23.38
C PHE A 400 15.79 1.32 22.48
N ALA A 401 16.07 1.47 21.18
CA ALA A 401 16.14 0.38 20.22
C ALA A 401 17.60 -0.03 20.00
N ALA A 402 17.94 -1.29 20.32
CA ALA A 402 19.22 -1.87 19.99
C ALA A 402 19.17 -2.48 18.59
N LEU A 403 20.09 -2.06 17.72
CA LEU A 403 20.18 -2.53 16.35
C LEU A 403 21.23 -3.65 16.20
N SER A 404 21.09 -4.47 15.16
CA SER A 404 21.99 -5.59 14.87
C SER A 404 23.44 -5.18 14.55
N ASN A 405 23.67 -3.92 14.20
CA ASN A 405 25.01 -3.35 14.02
C ASN A 405 25.66 -2.88 15.34
N GLY A 406 24.99 -3.05 16.49
CA GLY A 406 25.46 -2.63 17.81
C GLY A 406 25.07 -1.19 18.20
N GLU A 407 24.43 -0.43 17.31
CA GLU A 407 23.96 0.92 17.63
C GLU A 407 22.75 0.89 18.58
N LEU A 408 22.70 1.85 19.51
CA LEU A 408 21.61 2.00 20.48
C LEU A 408 20.94 3.38 20.29
N LEU A 409 19.64 3.38 19.98
CA LEU A 409 18.90 4.58 19.61
C LEU A 409 17.79 4.90 20.61
N GLY A 410 17.88 6.02 21.31
CA GLY A 410 16.76 6.56 22.09
C GLY A 410 15.72 7.21 21.17
N VAL A 411 14.45 6.84 21.31
CA VAL A 411 13.33 7.35 20.50
C VAL A 411 12.04 7.51 21.31
N ASP A 412 11.12 8.38 20.86
CA ASP A 412 9.82 8.59 21.51
C ASP A 412 8.77 7.58 21.03
N LEU A 413 8.90 7.11 19.79
CA LEU A 413 7.94 6.21 19.14
C LEU A 413 8.62 5.34 18.09
N ILE A 414 8.13 4.12 17.92
CA ILE A 414 8.56 3.18 16.89
C ILE A 414 7.38 2.88 15.99
N VAL A 415 7.55 3.08 14.68
CA VAL A 415 6.58 2.65 13.67
C VAL A 415 7.09 1.38 13.02
N SER A 416 6.34 0.29 13.19
CA SER A 416 6.63 -0.99 12.57
C SER A 416 5.87 -1.13 11.26
N ALA A 417 6.60 -1.02 10.15
CA ALA A 417 6.11 -1.13 8.79
C ALA A 417 6.83 -2.27 8.05
N THR A 418 6.88 -3.46 8.68
CA THR A 418 7.66 -4.61 8.20
C THR A 418 6.88 -5.60 7.33
N GLY A 419 5.73 -5.16 6.81
CA GLY A 419 4.83 -5.93 5.96
C GLY A 419 3.50 -6.26 6.65
N VAL A 420 2.75 -7.18 6.05
CA VAL A 420 1.46 -7.64 6.57
C VAL A 420 1.40 -9.17 6.60
N THR A 421 0.56 -9.71 7.48
CA THR A 421 0.23 -11.12 7.56
C THR A 421 -1.24 -11.31 7.16
N PRO A 422 -1.54 -12.15 6.14
CA PRO A 422 -2.90 -12.48 5.75
C PRO A 422 -3.78 -12.90 6.92
N THR A 423 -5.04 -12.49 6.90
CA THR A 423 -6.00 -12.82 7.95
C THR A 423 -6.87 -13.99 7.49
N ALA A 424 -6.45 -15.22 7.75
CA ALA A 424 -7.27 -16.39 7.47
C ALA A 424 -8.34 -16.58 8.56
N LEU A 425 -9.61 -16.67 8.16
CA LEU A 425 -10.70 -17.12 9.03
C LEU A 425 -10.60 -18.63 9.21
N LEU A 426 -10.59 -19.08 10.46
CA LEU A 426 -10.70 -20.50 10.77
C LEU A 426 -12.15 -20.95 10.67
N ALA A 427 -12.38 -22.12 10.08
CA ALA A 427 -13.69 -22.75 10.12
C ALA A 427 -13.92 -23.41 11.49
N ASP A 428 -15.18 -23.72 11.78
CA ASP A 428 -15.58 -24.34 13.04
C ASP A 428 -14.95 -25.71 13.25
N GLY A 429 -14.61 -26.04 14.49
CA GLY A 429 -13.97 -27.31 14.83
C GLY A 429 -12.47 -27.38 14.51
N GLY A 430 -11.86 -26.28 14.04
CA GLY A 430 -10.41 -26.13 13.90
C GLY A 430 -9.82 -26.59 12.56
N VAL A 431 -10.65 -26.98 11.59
CA VAL A 431 -10.21 -27.35 10.23
C VAL A 431 -10.52 -26.21 9.26
N GLY A 432 -9.62 -25.23 9.17
CA GLY A 432 -9.72 -24.14 8.20
C GLY A 432 -9.37 -24.56 6.76
N PRO A 433 -9.51 -23.66 5.78
CA PRO A 433 -8.97 -23.91 4.44
C PRO A 433 -7.45 -24.09 4.51
N ALA A 434 -6.89 -24.79 3.53
CA ALA A 434 -5.44 -24.91 3.38
C ALA A 434 -4.82 -23.51 3.26
N LEU A 435 -3.72 -23.29 3.98
CA LEU A 435 -2.98 -22.04 3.96
C LEU A 435 -1.65 -22.22 3.22
N ASP A 436 -1.18 -21.16 2.57
CA ASP A 436 0.17 -21.10 2.00
C ASP A 436 1.22 -20.83 3.10
N ALA A 437 2.50 -20.70 2.69
CA ALA A 437 3.61 -20.48 3.60
C ALA A 437 3.53 -19.14 4.36
N GLU A 438 2.79 -18.17 3.80
CA GLU A 438 2.55 -16.84 4.35
C GLU A 438 1.32 -16.80 5.26
N GLY A 439 0.55 -17.88 5.36
CA GLY A 439 -0.68 -17.98 6.14
C GLY A 439 -1.92 -17.44 5.43
N ALA A 440 -1.85 -17.20 4.12
CA ALA A 440 -2.99 -16.83 3.28
C ALA A 440 -3.80 -18.07 2.89
N VAL A 441 -5.09 -17.89 2.60
CA VAL A 441 -5.94 -18.97 2.07
C VAL A 441 -5.44 -19.36 0.68
N ALA A 442 -4.86 -20.55 0.55
CA ALA A 442 -4.37 -21.04 -0.75
C ALA A 442 -5.56 -21.24 -1.70
N VAL A 443 -5.48 -20.67 -2.89
CA VAL A 443 -6.55 -20.77 -3.90
C VAL A 443 -6.06 -21.33 -5.23
N ASP A 444 -6.93 -22.10 -5.89
CA ASP A 444 -6.71 -22.53 -7.26
C ASP A 444 -6.92 -21.37 -8.26
N ARG A 445 -6.70 -21.62 -9.57
CA ARG A 445 -6.93 -20.65 -10.65
C ARG A 445 -8.41 -20.25 -10.82
N GLY A 446 -9.34 -20.93 -10.15
CA GLY A 446 -10.74 -20.54 -10.03
C GLY A 446 -11.06 -19.80 -8.74
N MET A 447 -10.04 -19.30 -8.02
CA MET A 447 -10.15 -18.62 -6.72
C MET A 447 -10.75 -19.50 -5.60
N ARG A 448 -10.84 -20.82 -5.79
CA ARG A 448 -11.44 -21.75 -4.81
C ARG A 448 -10.40 -22.13 -3.77
N SER A 449 -10.82 -22.15 -2.51
CA SER A 449 -10.01 -22.75 -1.44
C SER A 449 -10.10 -24.28 -1.46
N SER A 450 -9.41 -24.94 -0.52
CA SER A 450 -9.55 -26.38 -0.31
C SER A 450 -10.91 -26.82 0.24
N LEU A 451 -11.78 -25.89 0.63
CA LEU A 451 -13.13 -26.18 1.14
C LEU A 451 -14.18 -25.92 0.05
N ALA A 452 -15.10 -26.87 -0.11
CA ALA A 452 -16.20 -26.73 -1.07
C ALA A 452 -17.04 -25.48 -0.76
N HIS A 453 -17.40 -24.74 -1.80
CA HIS A 453 -18.19 -23.50 -1.73
C HIS A 453 -17.52 -22.32 -1.01
N VAL A 454 -16.20 -22.38 -0.82
CA VAL A 454 -15.42 -21.33 -0.16
C VAL A 454 -14.31 -20.85 -1.09
N PHE A 455 -14.32 -19.55 -1.35
CA PHE A 455 -13.39 -18.79 -2.17
C PHE A 455 -12.64 -17.79 -1.30
N ALA A 456 -11.55 -17.23 -1.81
CA ALA A 456 -10.85 -16.13 -1.15
C ALA A 456 -10.32 -15.11 -2.17
N ALA A 457 -10.19 -13.84 -1.78
CA ALA A 457 -9.70 -12.77 -2.64
C ALA A 457 -8.96 -11.68 -1.86
N GLY A 458 -8.16 -10.88 -2.58
CA GLY A 458 -7.34 -9.82 -2.03
C GLY A 458 -6.22 -10.31 -1.13
N ASP A 459 -5.88 -9.50 -0.11
CA ASP A 459 -4.77 -9.82 0.80
C ASP A 459 -4.98 -11.09 1.64
N ALA A 460 -6.20 -11.66 1.64
CA ALA A 460 -6.51 -12.89 2.36
C ALA A 460 -6.10 -14.17 1.63
N CYS A 461 -5.93 -14.14 0.30
CA CYS A 461 -5.66 -15.33 -0.50
C CYS A 461 -4.21 -15.45 -0.97
N GLY A 462 -3.77 -16.68 -1.26
CA GLY A 462 -2.46 -17.00 -1.80
C GLY A 462 -2.59 -17.63 -3.18
N CYS A 463 -1.98 -16.99 -4.19
CA CYS A 463 -1.96 -17.47 -5.59
C CYS A 463 -0.64 -18.18 -5.94
N ALA A 464 0.27 -18.39 -4.97
CA ALA A 464 1.63 -18.86 -5.20
C ALA A 464 1.72 -20.24 -5.89
N GLY A 465 0.66 -21.06 -5.80
CA GLY A 465 0.59 -22.36 -6.49
C GLY A 465 0.40 -22.28 -8.00
N TRP A 466 0.02 -21.12 -8.57
CA TRP A 466 -0.38 -21.02 -9.98
C TRP A 466 0.77 -21.21 -10.96
N SER A 467 2.01 -20.92 -10.54
CA SER A 467 3.22 -21.12 -11.34
C SER A 467 3.86 -22.49 -11.16
N SER A 468 3.35 -23.31 -10.22
CA SER A 468 3.95 -24.61 -9.85
C SER A 468 3.42 -25.80 -10.65
N ASP A 469 2.51 -25.58 -11.61
CA ASP A 469 1.94 -26.61 -12.51
C ASP A 469 2.93 -27.11 -13.59
N GLY A 470 4.23 -27.12 -13.27
CA GLY A 470 5.33 -27.51 -14.14
C GLY A 470 5.70 -26.41 -15.16
N GLU A 471 7.00 -26.11 -15.28
CA GLU A 471 7.59 -25.09 -16.17
C GLU A 471 7.29 -25.26 -17.67
N THR A 472 6.49 -26.26 -18.07
CA THR A 472 6.16 -26.60 -19.45
C THR A 472 4.65 -26.69 -19.72
N SER A 473 3.80 -26.33 -18.75
CA SER A 473 2.36 -26.25 -18.99
C SER A 473 1.97 -24.88 -19.56
N SER A 474 0.98 -24.85 -20.45
CA SER A 474 0.41 -23.60 -20.98
C SER A 474 -0.12 -22.68 -19.86
N ALA A 475 -0.50 -23.26 -18.72
CA ALA A 475 -0.92 -22.54 -17.52
C ALA A 475 0.23 -21.76 -16.86
N ALA A 476 1.45 -22.31 -16.84
CA ALA A 476 2.61 -21.58 -16.30
C ALA A 476 3.02 -20.42 -17.23
N GLU A 477 2.85 -20.57 -18.55
CA GLU A 477 3.11 -19.50 -19.51
C GLU A 477 2.14 -18.32 -19.34
N GLU A 478 0.85 -18.59 -19.12
CA GLU A 478 -0.19 -17.57 -18.94
C GLU A 478 0.07 -16.61 -17.77
N THR A 479 0.74 -17.04 -16.70
CA THR A 479 1.02 -16.19 -15.52
C THR A 479 2.50 -15.87 -15.36
N ARG A 480 3.33 -16.10 -16.39
CA ARG A 480 4.79 -16.00 -16.30
C ARG A 480 5.29 -14.62 -15.86
N LEU A 481 4.59 -13.56 -16.24
CA LEU A 481 4.99 -12.17 -15.96
C LEU A 481 4.13 -11.54 -14.85
N TRP A 482 3.29 -12.34 -14.21
CA TRP A 482 2.47 -11.94 -13.07
C TRP A 482 2.93 -12.63 -11.80
N PHE A 483 2.93 -11.91 -10.69
CA PHE A 483 3.19 -12.47 -9.38
C PHE A 483 2.40 -11.70 -8.33
N GLN A 484 2.15 -12.36 -7.20
CA GLN A 484 1.33 -11.76 -6.17
C GLN A 484 2.12 -10.76 -5.32
N MET A 485 1.52 -9.60 -5.09
CA MET A 485 1.90 -8.63 -4.07
C MET A 485 0.63 -8.17 -3.34
N ARG A 486 0.78 -7.64 -2.12
CA ARG A 486 -0.36 -7.16 -1.30
C ARG A 486 -0.73 -5.73 -1.69
N LEU A 487 -1.30 -5.57 -2.89
CA LEU A 487 -1.57 -4.28 -3.54
C LEU A 487 -3.06 -4.04 -3.77
N TRP A 488 -3.45 -2.76 -3.79
CA TRP A 488 -4.84 -2.36 -4.06
C TRP A 488 -5.34 -2.83 -5.43
N SER A 489 -4.50 -2.72 -6.48
CA SER A 489 -4.82 -3.16 -7.83
C SER A 489 -5.14 -4.66 -7.87
N GLN A 490 -4.30 -5.47 -7.21
CA GLN A 490 -4.53 -6.91 -7.12
C GLN A 490 -5.73 -7.27 -6.23
N ALA A 491 -6.03 -6.48 -5.19
CA ALA A 491 -7.24 -6.67 -4.39
C ALA A 491 -8.51 -6.48 -5.24
N ARG A 492 -8.56 -5.44 -6.08
CA ARG A 492 -9.66 -5.23 -7.03
C ARG A 492 -9.74 -6.36 -8.06
N GLN A 493 -8.62 -6.68 -8.71
CA GLN A 493 -8.52 -7.72 -9.73
C GLN A 493 -9.02 -9.08 -9.23
N THR A 494 -8.46 -9.56 -8.10
CA THR A 494 -8.85 -10.85 -7.51
C THR A 494 -10.29 -10.83 -6.98
N GLY A 495 -10.76 -9.70 -6.44
CA GLY A 495 -12.16 -9.55 -6.02
C GLY A 495 -13.15 -9.68 -7.18
N SER A 496 -12.87 -9.01 -8.31
CA SER A 496 -13.71 -9.12 -9.51
C SER A 496 -13.67 -10.52 -10.12
N PHE A 497 -12.49 -11.15 -10.14
CA PHE A 497 -12.35 -12.48 -10.72
C PHE A 497 -13.01 -13.57 -9.84
N ALA A 498 -12.86 -13.50 -8.51
CA ALA A 498 -13.55 -14.41 -7.59
C ALA A 498 -15.08 -14.36 -7.75
N ALA A 499 -15.65 -13.17 -7.98
CA ALA A 499 -17.08 -13.02 -8.30
C ALA A 499 -17.50 -13.82 -9.55
N ARG A 500 -16.71 -13.74 -10.63
CA ARG A 500 -16.97 -14.51 -11.87
C ARG A 500 -16.89 -16.01 -11.62
N CYS A 501 -15.88 -16.46 -10.86
CA CYS A 501 -15.72 -17.87 -10.51
C CYS A 501 -16.85 -18.39 -9.62
N MET A 502 -17.31 -17.61 -8.63
CA MET A 502 -18.45 -17.96 -7.78
C MET A 502 -19.77 -18.04 -8.57
N SER A 503 -19.98 -17.09 -9.48
CA SER A 503 -21.13 -17.09 -10.38
C SER A 503 -21.15 -18.33 -11.29
N ALA A 504 -20.01 -18.69 -11.91
CA ALA A 504 -19.88 -19.92 -12.69
C ALA A 504 -20.11 -21.19 -11.82
N ALA A 505 -19.50 -21.24 -10.63
CA ALA A 505 -19.65 -22.38 -9.72
C ALA A 505 -21.12 -22.59 -9.31
N ARG A 506 -21.86 -21.51 -9.03
CA ARG A 506 -23.29 -21.57 -8.71
C ARG A 506 -24.13 -22.16 -9.85
N ARG A 507 -23.75 -21.92 -11.11
CA ARG A 507 -24.41 -22.50 -12.30
C ARG A 507 -23.94 -23.93 -12.61
N GLY A 508 -22.99 -24.48 -11.84
CA GLY A 508 -22.37 -25.77 -12.12
C GLY A 508 -21.41 -25.75 -13.31
N GLU A 509 -20.93 -24.56 -13.68
CA GLU A 509 -20.00 -24.35 -14.79
C GLU A 509 -18.53 -24.50 -14.30
N SER A 510 -17.63 -24.79 -15.23
CA SER A 510 -16.20 -24.70 -14.96
C SER A 510 -15.81 -23.24 -14.68
N PRO A 511 -14.75 -22.98 -13.90
CA PRO A 511 -14.22 -21.63 -13.75
C PRO A 511 -13.95 -20.99 -15.12
N PRO A 512 -14.21 -19.68 -15.27
CA PRO A 512 -13.80 -18.98 -16.49
C PRO A 512 -12.26 -19.05 -16.64
N PRO A 513 -11.73 -18.91 -17.88
CA PRO A 513 -10.30 -18.69 -18.07
C PRO A 513 -9.81 -17.50 -17.25
N LEU A 514 -8.53 -17.52 -16.84
CA LEU A 514 -7.93 -16.39 -16.16
C LEU A 514 -8.10 -15.12 -17.00
N ASP A 515 -8.41 -14.02 -16.32
CA ASP A 515 -8.49 -12.70 -16.93
C ASP A 515 -7.10 -12.29 -17.45
N ILE A 516 -7.04 -11.55 -18.56
CA ILE A 516 -5.81 -10.98 -19.12
C ILE A 516 -5.01 -10.16 -18.09
N GLY A 517 -5.68 -9.63 -17.05
CA GLY A 517 -5.01 -8.97 -15.95
C GLY A 517 -4.02 -9.85 -15.17
N PHE A 518 -4.15 -11.18 -15.26
CA PHE A 518 -3.22 -12.13 -14.64
C PHE A 518 -2.05 -12.52 -15.56
N GLU A 519 -1.96 -11.96 -16.77
CA GLU A 519 -0.85 -12.20 -17.69
C GLU A 519 0.38 -11.35 -17.36
N LEU A 520 0.16 -10.14 -16.83
CA LEU A 520 1.20 -9.16 -16.55
C LEU A 520 1.01 -8.53 -15.18
N PHE A 521 2.07 -8.47 -14.38
CA PHE A 521 2.10 -7.64 -13.19
C PHE A 521 2.04 -6.16 -13.57
N THR A 522 1.01 -5.43 -13.13
CA THR A 522 0.91 -3.98 -13.33
C THR A 522 0.63 -3.27 -12.00
N HIS A 523 1.38 -2.21 -11.73
CA HIS A 523 1.12 -1.36 -10.58
C HIS A 523 1.58 0.08 -10.81
N VAL A 524 0.75 1.03 -10.40
CA VAL A 524 1.09 2.45 -10.33
C VAL A 524 0.94 2.95 -8.90
N THR A 525 1.94 3.70 -8.44
CA THR A 525 1.94 4.35 -7.13
C THR A 525 2.71 5.67 -7.20
N ARG A 526 2.79 6.41 -6.10
CA ARG A 526 3.61 7.62 -6.00
C ARG A 526 4.50 7.57 -4.77
N PHE A 527 5.81 7.64 -4.96
CA PHE A 527 6.77 7.84 -3.87
C PHE A 527 7.61 9.09 -4.11
N PHE A 528 7.90 9.82 -3.04
CA PHE A 528 8.75 11.02 -3.10
C PHE A 528 8.27 12.07 -4.13
N SER A 529 6.95 12.13 -4.36
CA SER A 529 6.26 12.93 -5.40
C SER A 529 6.46 12.50 -6.86
N TYR A 530 7.17 11.39 -7.12
CA TYR A 530 7.22 10.80 -8.45
C TYR A 530 6.10 9.79 -8.64
N LYS A 531 5.50 9.79 -9.83
CA LYS A 531 4.75 8.63 -10.32
C LYS A 531 5.73 7.48 -10.52
N ILE A 532 5.34 6.28 -10.09
CA ILE A 532 6.13 5.06 -10.24
C ILE A 532 5.21 4.01 -10.86
N VAL A 533 5.60 3.52 -12.03
CA VAL A 533 4.92 2.45 -12.75
C VAL A 533 5.83 1.23 -12.80
N LEU A 534 5.27 0.08 -12.46
CA LEU A 534 5.93 -1.21 -12.39
C LEU A 534 5.20 -2.17 -13.33
N LEU A 535 5.89 -2.66 -14.36
CA LEU A 535 5.33 -3.61 -15.33
C LEU A 535 6.14 -4.91 -15.36
N GLY A 536 5.46 -6.05 -15.40
CA GLY A 536 6.03 -7.38 -15.51
C GLY A 536 7.08 -7.68 -14.44
N LEU A 537 8.15 -8.36 -14.84
CA LEU A 537 9.30 -8.67 -13.99
C LEU A 537 10.21 -7.44 -13.84
N TYR A 538 9.66 -6.34 -13.32
CA TYR A 538 10.29 -5.01 -13.24
C TYR A 538 11.64 -4.99 -12.50
N ASN A 539 11.85 -5.92 -11.57
CA ASN A 539 13.11 -6.13 -10.84
C ASN A 539 13.72 -7.51 -11.15
N ALA A 540 13.45 -8.04 -12.35
CA ALA A 540 13.92 -9.35 -12.78
C ALA A 540 13.51 -10.47 -11.81
N GLN A 541 12.31 -10.37 -11.24
CA GLN A 541 11.77 -11.35 -10.29
C GLN A 541 11.82 -12.76 -10.90
N GLY A 542 12.41 -13.70 -10.18
CA GLY A 542 12.53 -15.09 -10.64
C GLY A 542 13.58 -15.33 -11.74
N LEU A 543 14.29 -14.31 -12.23
CA LEU A 543 15.38 -14.48 -13.19
C LEU A 543 16.72 -14.64 -12.47
N ALA A 544 17.55 -15.59 -12.91
CA ALA A 544 18.87 -15.78 -12.33
C ALA A 544 19.85 -14.68 -12.80
N SER A 545 20.87 -14.41 -11.97
CA SER A 545 21.93 -13.47 -12.33
C SER A 545 22.66 -13.95 -13.60
N GLY A 546 22.85 -13.03 -14.55
CA GLY A 546 23.45 -13.33 -15.86
C GLY A 546 22.47 -13.82 -16.93
N GLU A 547 21.20 -14.09 -16.60
CA GLU A 547 20.18 -14.45 -17.59
C GLU A 547 19.44 -13.26 -18.18
N TYR A 548 19.67 -12.06 -17.65
CA TYR A 548 19.01 -10.84 -18.08
C TYR A 548 20.03 -9.69 -18.14
N GLU A 549 19.69 -8.67 -18.92
CA GLU A 549 20.37 -7.39 -18.95
C GLU A 549 19.38 -6.28 -18.56
N ALA A 550 19.90 -5.19 -18.00
CA ALA A 550 19.10 -4.03 -17.66
C ALA A 550 19.52 -2.85 -18.55
N LEU A 551 18.57 -2.31 -19.31
CA LEU A 551 18.76 -1.05 -20.03
C LEU A 551 18.27 0.09 -19.15
N LEU A 552 19.02 1.19 -19.12
CA LEU A 552 18.77 2.29 -18.20
C LEU A 552 18.88 3.65 -18.90
N ARG A 553 17.87 4.50 -18.68
CA ARG A 553 17.88 5.93 -19.01
C ARG A 553 17.54 6.72 -17.76
N VAL A 554 18.38 7.71 -17.42
CA VAL A 554 18.17 8.56 -16.26
C VAL A 554 18.31 10.02 -16.66
N THR A 555 17.28 10.80 -16.39
CA THR A 555 17.32 12.26 -16.44
C THR A 555 17.20 12.78 -15.01
N PRO A 556 18.32 13.18 -14.37
CA PRO A 556 18.35 13.51 -12.95
C PRO A 556 17.26 14.50 -12.53
N GLY A 557 16.45 14.11 -11.54
CA GLY A 557 15.36 14.93 -11.01
C GLY A 557 14.12 15.04 -11.91
N VAL A 558 14.08 14.32 -13.03
CA VAL A 558 12.96 14.31 -13.98
C VAL A 558 12.39 12.91 -14.10
N GLU A 559 13.19 11.95 -14.56
CA GLU A 559 12.73 10.59 -14.82
C GLU A 559 13.85 9.54 -14.66
N TYR A 560 13.41 8.31 -14.38
CA TYR A 560 14.23 7.10 -14.36
C TYR A 560 13.46 5.99 -15.09
N VAL A 561 14.06 5.44 -16.15
CA VAL A 561 13.48 4.39 -16.98
C VAL A 561 14.44 3.21 -16.97
N LYS A 562 13.96 2.06 -16.50
CA LYS A 562 14.71 0.80 -16.52
C LYS A 562 13.90 -0.30 -17.19
N CYS A 563 14.50 -1.00 -18.15
CA CYS A 563 13.93 -2.19 -18.78
C CYS A 563 14.75 -3.42 -18.42
N VAL A 564 14.07 -4.51 -18.09
CA VAL A 564 14.64 -5.84 -17.89
C VAL A 564 14.49 -6.62 -19.19
N MET A 565 15.60 -7.01 -19.80
CA MET A 565 15.64 -7.69 -21.08
C MET A 565 16.19 -9.11 -20.92
N ARG A 566 15.62 -10.09 -21.62
CA ARG A 566 16.10 -11.47 -21.66
C ARG A 566 15.97 -12.01 -23.08
N ASN A 567 17.09 -12.46 -23.65
CA ASN A 567 17.15 -12.98 -25.03
C ASN A 567 16.53 -12.02 -26.06
N GLY A 568 16.86 -10.72 -25.97
CA GLY A 568 16.32 -9.70 -26.86
C GLY A 568 14.88 -9.25 -26.55
N ARG A 569 14.19 -9.83 -25.56
CA ARG A 569 12.77 -9.53 -25.28
C ARG A 569 12.60 -8.84 -23.95
N MET A 570 11.72 -7.83 -23.88
CA MET A 570 11.40 -7.14 -22.65
C MET A 570 10.58 -8.03 -21.71
N GLN A 571 10.99 -8.12 -20.45
CA GLN A 571 10.34 -8.93 -19.40
C GLN A 571 9.65 -8.07 -18.35
N GLY A 572 10.07 -6.81 -18.19
CA GLY A 572 9.50 -5.87 -17.25
C GLY A 572 10.20 -4.52 -17.27
N CYS A 573 9.62 -3.53 -16.61
CA CYS A 573 10.22 -2.21 -16.49
C CYS A 573 9.82 -1.46 -15.20
N VAL A 574 10.68 -0.52 -14.80
CA VAL A 574 10.40 0.50 -13.79
C VAL A 574 10.43 1.85 -14.49
N LEU A 575 9.31 2.58 -14.42
CA LEU A 575 9.17 3.93 -14.95
C LEU A 575 8.91 4.89 -13.79
N ILE A 576 9.77 5.88 -13.59
CA ILE A 576 9.66 6.87 -12.52
C ILE A 576 9.62 8.25 -13.17
N GLY A 577 8.65 9.06 -12.78
CA GLY A 577 8.35 10.34 -13.43
C GLY A 577 7.19 10.19 -14.42
N GLU A 578 6.92 11.25 -15.17
CA GLU A 578 5.97 11.20 -16.30
C GLU A 578 6.79 10.86 -17.55
N THR A 579 6.82 9.57 -17.90
CA THR A 579 7.69 9.02 -18.95
C THR A 579 7.00 8.88 -20.29
N ASP A 580 5.67 8.79 -20.29
CA ASP A 580 4.83 8.51 -21.47
C ASP A 580 5.19 7.20 -22.21
N LEU A 581 5.77 6.22 -21.51
CA LEU A 581 6.25 4.93 -22.05
C LEU A 581 5.41 3.73 -21.59
N GLU A 582 4.42 3.96 -20.74
CA GLU A 582 3.64 2.93 -20.06
C GLU A 582 2.95 1.97 -21.03
N GLU A 583 2.24 2.51 -22.03
CA GLU A 583 1.48 1.73 -23.01
C GLU A 583 2.42 0.95 -23.94
N THR A 584 3.43 1.62 -24.48
CA THR A 584 4.39 0.99 -25.38
C THR A 584 5.15 -0.13 -24.71
N PHE A 585 5.64 0.08 -23.48
CA PHE A 585 6.39 -0.97 -22.78
C PHE A 585 5.49 -2.11 -22.33
N GLU A 586 4.24 -1.83 -21.92
CA GLU A 586 3.25 -2.89 -21.71
C GLU A 586 3.06 -3.76 -22.96
N ASN A 587 2.89 -3.13 -24.13
CA ASN A 587 2.70 -3.82 -25.40
C ASN A 587 3.96 -4.63 -25.80
N LEU A 588 5.16 -4.07 -25.64
CA LEU A 588 6.42 -4.77 -25.92
C LEU A 588 6.60 -6.00 -25.03
N ILE A 589 6.22 -5.90 -23.75
CA ILE A 589 6.27 -7.01 -22.80
C ILE A 589 5.22 -8.08 -23.18
N LEU A 590 3.96 -7.70 -23.43
CA LEU A 590 2.91 -8.68 -23.76
C LEU A 590 3.17 -9.38 -25.10
N ASN A 591 3.58 -8.64 -26.13
CA ASN A 591 3.87 -9.20 -27.45
C ASN A 591 5.18 -9.98 -27.49
N GLN A 592 6.02 -9.85 -26.45
CA GLN A 592 7.33 -10.47 -26.36
C GLN A 592 8.15 -10.22 -27.63
N LEU A 593 8.16 -9.01 -28.19
CA LEU A 593 8.87 -8.72 -29.45
C LEU A 593 10.39 -8.87 -29.29
N ASP A 594 11.09 -9.30 -30.35
CA ASP A 594 12.55 -9.34 -30.36
C ASP A 594 13.11 -7.95 -30.68
N LEU A 595 13.71 -7.33 -29.67
CA LEU A 595 14.24 -5.99 -29.66
C LEU A 595 15.77 -5.96 -29.83
N SER A 596 16.40 -7.11 -30.14
CA SER A 596 17.86 -7.22 -30.28
C SER A 596 18.46 -6.23 -31.30
N GLN A 597 17.67 -5.84 -32.31
CA GLN A 597 18.11 -4.87 -33.32
C GLN A 597 18.31 -3.45 -32.78
N PHE A 598 17.65 -3.08 -31.68
CA PHE A 598 17.76 -1.75 -31.07
C PHE A 598 18.89 -1.70 -30.04
N GLY A 599 19.13 -2.80 -29.32
CA GLY A 599 20.19 -2.88 -28.30
C GLY A 599 20.08 -1.74 -27.28
N GLU A 600 21.19 -1.02 -27.06
CA GLU A 600 21.24 0.13 -26.15
C GLU A 600 20.44 1.35 -26.63
N HIS A 601 20.14 1.45 -27.92
CA HIS A 601 19.37 2.56 -28.49
C HIS A 601 17.87 2.46 -28.21
N LEU A 602 17.39 1.37 -27.61
CA LEU A 602 15.97 1.19 -27.26
C LEU A 602 15.44 2.33 -26.38
N LEU A 603 16.30 2.92 -25.54
CA LEU A 603 15.93 4.01 -24.64
C LEU A 603 16.42 5.38 -25.13
N ASP A 604 16.98 5.49 -26.33
CA ASP A 604 17.41 6.77 -26.89
C ASP A 604 16.18 7.69 -27.07
N PRO A 605 16.13 8.88 -26.45
CA PRO A 605 15.01 9.82 -26.64
C PRO A 605 14.81 10.27 -28.10
N GLY A 606 15.82 10.13 -28.95
CA GLY A 606 15.72 10.42 -30.38
C GLY A 606 15.08 9.31 -31.20
N VAL A 607 14.85 8.14 -30.61
CA VAL A 607 14.12 7.02 -31.21
C VAL A 607 12.69 7.10 -30.70
N ASP A 608 11.77 7.51 -31.58
CA ASP A 608 10.34 7.42 -31.30
C ASP A 608 9.94 5.95 -31.38
N ILE A 609 9.92 5.26 -30.26
CA ILE A 609 9.64 3.83 -30.20
C ILE A 609 8.16 3.54 -30.46
N ASP A 610 7.27 4.50 -30.21
CA ASP A 610 5.83 4.35 -30.38
C ASP A 610 5.51 4.24 -31.88
N ASP A 611 6.11 5.10 -32.70
CA ASP A 611 6.00 5.09 -34.17
C ASP A 611 6.43 3.75 -34.83
N TYR A 612 7.25 2.94 -34.16
CA TYR A 612 7.70 1.63 -34.69
C TYR A 612 6.75 0.48 -34.35
N PHE A 613 5.89 0.62 -33.34
CA PHE A 613 5.10 -0.47 -32.78
C PHE A 613 3.59 -0.21 -32.72
N ASP A 614 3.13 0.99 -33.08
CA ASP A 614 1.78 1.25 -33.58
C ASP A 614 1.48 0.51 -34.90
#